data_AF-A0ABC8UTJ6-F1
#
_entry.id   AF-A0ABC8UTJ6-F1
#
_cell.length_a   1.000
_cell.length_b   1.000
_cell.length_c   1.000
_cell.angle_alpha   90.00
_cell.angle_beta   90.00
_cell.angle_gamma   90.00
#
_symmetry.space_group_name_H-M   'P 1'
#
loop_
_entity.id
_entity.type
_entity.pdbx_description
1 polymer ?
#
loop_
_entity_poly.entity_id
_entity_poly.type
_entity_poly.pdbx_seq_one_letter_code
_entity_poly.pdbx_strand_id
1 'polypeptide(L)'
;MGRASPLLLVLLALGFFFATYNLVTMVMHNQSVNSGKWVSTGLDWFDPIFRKPEELKGAASPNVRFHVALTATDAPYSKWQCRIMYYWYKKMKDMPGSGMGGFTRVLHSGSPDNLMEEIPSFVVDPLPAGLDREPRA
;
A
#
# COMPACT_ATOMS: atom_id res chain seq x y z
N MET A 1 -42.65 43.15 16.60
CA MET A 1 -42.02 41.87 16.19
C MET A 1 -41.47 42.05 14.78
N GLY A 2 -40.14 42.16 14.63
CA GLY A 2 -39.52 42.46 13.32
C GLY A 2 -39.58 41.27 12.36
N ARG A 3 -40.12 41.48 11.15
CA ARG A 3 -40.10 40.47 10.08
C ARG A 3 -38.70 40.44 9.46
N ALA A 4 -38.02 39.30 9.54
CA ALA A 4 -36.75 39.10 8.86
C ALA A 4 -36.95 39.12 7.33
N SER A 5 -36.06 39.83 6.62
CA SER A 5 -36.11 39.91 5.16
C SER A 5 -35.81 38.54 4.54
N PRO A 6 -36.63 38.03 3.60
CA PRO A 6 -36.43 36.72 2.99
C PRO A 6 -35.10 36.62 2.24
N LEU A 7 -34.62 37.73 1.66
CA LEU A 7 -33.30 37.79 1.01
C LEU A 7 -32.15 37.58 2.00
N LEU A 8 -32.28 38.14 3.20
CA LEU A 8 -31.30 37.97 4.26
C LEU A 8 -31.25 36.50 4.70
N LEU A 9 -32.41 35.85 4.85
CA LEU A 9 -32.49 34.43 5.20
C LEU A 9 -31.83 33.52 4.15
N VAL A 10 -32.02 33.82 2.86
CA VAL A 10 -31.39 33.07 1.76
C VAL A 10 -29.87 33.24 1.76
N LEU A 11 -29.38 34.48 1.93
CA LEU A 11 -27.94 34.74 2.02
C LEU A 11 -27.29 34.06 3.24
N LEU A 12 -28.01 34.05 4.37
CA LEU A 12 -27.54 33.42 5.60
C LEU A 12 -27.47 31.90 5.44
N ALA A 13 -28.46 31.28 4.77
CA ALA A 13 -28.45 29.86 4.45
C ALA A 13 -27.30 29.48 3.50
N LEU A 14 -27.08 30.26 2.44
CA LEU A 14 -25.97 30.04 1.50
C LEU A 14 -24.60 30.18 2.19
N GLY A 15 -24.43 31.20 3.04
CA GLY A 15 -23.21 31.41 3.81
C GLY A 15 -22.92 30.24 4.76
N PHE A 16 -23.95 29.76 5.48
CA PHE A 16 -23.81 28.57 6.34
C PHE A 16 -23.46 27.32 5.52
N PHE A 17 -24.11 27.09 4.38
CA PHE A 17 -23.82 25.95 3.51
C PHE A 17 -22.38 25.97 3.00
N PHE A 18 -21.88 27.14 2.60
CA PHE A 18 -20.50 27.29 2.16
C PHE A 18 -19.51 27.05 3.31
N ALA A 19 -19.77 27.60 4.49
CA ALA A 19 -18.92 27.40 5.66
C ALA A 19 -18.89 25.93 6.11
N THR A 20 -20.05 25.25 6.15
CA THR A 20 -20.11 23.84 6.56
C THR A 20 -19.48 22.92 5.53
N TYR A 21 -19.65 23.17 4.23
CA TYR A 21 -18.97 22.41 3.17
C TYR A 21 -17.44 22.51 3.30
N ASN A 22 -16.90 23.72 3.45
CA ASN A 22 -15.46 23.93 3.62
C ASN A 22 -14.94 23.34 4.94
N LEU A 23 -15.74 23.37 6.01
CA LEU A 23 -15.39 22.72 7.28
C LEU A 23 -15.34 21.20 7.12
N VAL A 24 -16.33 20.59 6.44
CA VAL A 24 -16.36 19.14 6.20
C VAL A 24 -15.18 18.72 5.33
N THR A 25 -14.85 19.45 4.27
CA THR A 25 -13.68 19.12 3.45
C THR A 25 -12.36 19.27 4.22
N MET A 26 -12.22 20.30 5.07
CA MET A 26 -11.06 20.46 5.95
C MET A 26 -10.97 19.32 6.99
N VAL A 27 -12.10 18.92 7.59
CA VAL A 27 -12.16 17.82 8.55
C VAL A 27 -11.86 16.50 7.87
N MET A 28 -12.39 16.22 6.67
CA MET A 28 -12.07 14.99 5.92
C MET A 28 -10.61 14.95 5.48
N HIS A 29 -10.01 16.09 5.12
CA HIS A 29 -8.59 16.17 4.78
C HIS A 29 -7.69 16.00 6.01
N ASN A 30 -8.02 16.65 7.13
CA ASN A 30 -7.30 16.47 8.39
C ASN A 30 -7.52 15.07 8.97
N GLN A 31 -8.72 14.50 8.83
CA GLN A 31 -8.99 13.12 9.16
C GLN A 31 -8.27 12.17 8.22
N SER A 32 -7.97 12.49 6.96
CA SER A 32 -7.11 11.67 6.11
C SER A 32 -5.65 11.65 6.64
N VAL A 33 -5.14 12.80 7.09
CA VAL A 33 -3.82 12.90 7.76
C VAL A 33 -3.82 12.15 9.10
N ASN A 34 -4.90 12.24 9.87
CA ASN A 34 -5.10 11.50 11.12
C ASN A 34 -5.63 10.06 10.88
N SER A 35 -5.98 9.70 9.64
CA SER A 35 -6.42 8.34 9.25
C SER A 35 -5.20 7.44 9.20
N GLY A 36 -3.98 7.97 9.08
CA GLY A 36 -2.78 7.21 9.44
C GLY A 36 -2.83 6.64 10.87
N LYS A 37 -3.57 7.29 11.79
CA LYS A 37 -3.79 6.85 13.18
C LYS A 37 -5.05 5.99 13.36
N TRP A 38 -6.07 6.12 12.50
CA TRP A 38 -7.25 5.23 12.51
C TRP A 38 -7.02 3.93 11.70
N VAL A 39 -6.23 3.98 10.63
CA VAL A 39 -5.71 2.80 9.92
C VAL A 39 -4.81 1.99 10.85
N SER A 40 -4.03 2.62 11.73
CA SER A 40 -3.27 1.88 12.75
C SER A 40 -4.15 1.19 13.79
N THR A 41 -5.38 1.66 14.05
CA THR A 41 -6.35 1.02 14.95
C THR A 41 -7.28 0.04 14.24
N GLY A 42 -7.54 0.21 12.93
CA GLY A 42 -8.24 -0.77 12.10
C GLY A 42 -7.39 -1.99 11.72
N LEU A 43 -6.06 -1.82 11.67
CA LEU A 43 -5.09 -2.91 11.57
C LEU A 43 -5.01 -3.78 12.84
N ASP A 44 -5.47 -3.30 14.01
CA ASP A 44 -5.54 -4.15 15.22
C ASP A 44 -6.65 -5.21 15.13
N TRP A 45 -7.63 -5.07 14.24
CA TRP A 45 -8.70 -6.07 14.06
C TRP A 45 -8.30 -7.21 13.12
N PHE A 46 -7.36 -6.94 12.23
CA PHE A 46 -6.63 -7.96 11.48
C PHE A 46 -5.31 -8.19 12.22
N ASP A 47 -5.36 -8.79 13.41
CA ASP A 47 -4.15 -9.35 13.99
C ASP A 47 -3.58 -10.33 12.94
N PRO A 48 -2.42 -10.06 12.33
CA PRO A 48 -1.82 -11.02 11.43
C PRO A 48 -1.68 -12.31 12.22
N ILE A 49 -2.10 -13.44 11.64
CA ILE A 49 -1.96 -14.79 12.23
C ILE A 49 -0.51 -15.02 12.76
N PHE A 50 0.44 -14.24 12.25
CA PHE A 50 1.79 -14.09 12.75
C PHE A 50 1.89 -13.07 13.90
N ARG A 51 1.88 -13.58 15.13
CA ARG A 51 2.27 -12.82 16.35
C ARG A 51 3.59 -12.07 16.11
N LYS A 52 3.57 -10.76 16.30
CA LYS A 52 4.76 -9.92 16.22
C LYS A 52 5.86 -10.44 17.17
N PRO A 53 7.10 -10.68 16.68
CA PRO A 53 8.22 -11.11 17.53
C PRO A 53 8.42 -10.16 18.72
N GLU A 54 8.69 -10.70 19.90
CA GLU A 54 8.81 -9.91 21.16
C GLU A 54 9.92 -8.85 21.09
N GLU A 55 10.94 -9.07 20.28
CA GLU A 55 12.03 -8.12 19.99
C GLU A 55 11.53 -6.78 19.42
N LEU A 56 10.32 -6.75 18.83
CA LEU A 56 9.71 -5.54 18.25
C LEU A 56 8.66 -4.88 19.15
N LYS A 57 8.49 -5.35 20.40
CA LYS A 57 7.47 -4.84 21.35
C LYS A 57 7.99 -3.73 22.30
N GLY A 58 9.29 -3.51 22.41
CA GLY A 58 9.88 -2.63 23.44
C GLY A 58 10.46 -1.29 22.96
N ALA A 59 10.78 -1.15 21.68
CA ALA A 59 11.19 0.13 21.11
C ALA A 59 9.96 0.84 20.55
N ALA A 60 9.83 2.16 20.77
CA ALA A 60 8.96 3.00 19.94
C ALA A 60 9.33 2.68 18.48
N SER A 61 8.50 1.89 17.80
CA SER A 61 9.01 0.94 16.79
C SER A 61 9.74 1.70 15.69
N PRO A 62 11.02 1.40 15.41
CA PRO A 62 11.72 1.96 14.26
C PRO A 62 10.96 1.50 13.02
N ASN A 63 10.11 2.37 12.49
CA ASN A 63 9.33 2.29 11.26
C ASN A 63 9.48 0.93 10.52
N VAL A 64 8.90 -0.14 11.07
CA VAL A 64 9.09 -1.50 10.54
C VAL A 64 8.35 -1.55 9.22
N ARG A 65 9.09 -1.70 8.13
CA ARG A 65 8.52 -1.72 6.79
C ARG A 65 8.47 -3.13 6.22
N PHE A 66 7.43 -3.40 5.44
CA PHE A 66 7.28 -4.65 4.71
C PHE A 66 8.19 -4.66 3.48
N HIS A 67 8.81 -5.80 3.21
CA HIS A 67 9.54 -6.05 1.97
C HIS A 67 8.76 -7.04 1.13
N VAL A 68 8.44 -6.68 -0.12
CA VAL A 68 7.74 -7.57 -1.04
C VAL A 68 8.76 -8.38 -1.82
N ALA A 69 8.64 -9.71 -1.77
CA ALA A 69 9.36 -10.61 -2.64
C ALA A 69 8.36 -11.32 -3.56
N LEU A 70 8.64 -11.35 -4.86
CA LEU A 70 7.85 -12.15 -5.81
C LEU A 70 8.77 -13.05 -6.62
N THR A 71 8.29 -14.25 -6.92
CA THR A 71 8.96 -15.20 -7.81
C THR A 71 8.52 -14.96 -9.25
N ALA A 72 9.46 -14.94 -10.19
CA ALA A 72 9.20 -14.69 -11.60
C ALA A 72 9.97 -15.67 -12.50
N THR A 73 9.41 -15.89 -13.70
CA THR A 73 10.09 -16.53 -14.83
C THR A 73 10.40 -15.49 -15.91
N ASP A 74 11.15 -15.90 -16.94
CA ASP A 74 11.45 -15.09 -18.13
C ASP A 74 10.29 -15.06 -19.15
N ALA A 75 9.19 -15.75 -18.89
CA ALA A 75 8.02 -15.79 -19.76
C ALA A 75 7.40 -14.39 -19.96
N PRO A 76 6.93 -14.04 -21.18
CA PRO A 76 6.35 -12.72 -21.46
C PRO A 76 5.18 -12.35 -20.53
N TYR A 77 4.34 -13.32 -20.17
CA TYR A 77 3.24 -13.11 -19.24
C TYR A 77 3.73 -12.78 -17.83
N SER A 78 4.72 -13.51 -17.32
CA SER A 78 5.35 -13.24 -16.02
C SER A 78 5.96 -11.83 -15.99
N LYS A 79 6.64 -11.40 -17.07
CA LYS A 79 7.17 -10.04 -17.19
C LYS A 79 6.08 -8.98 -17.11
N TRP A 80 4.98 -9.16 -17.83
CA TRP A 80 3.85 -8.22 -17.79
C TRP A 80 3.22 -8.14 -16.40
N GLN A 81 3.00 -9.29 -15.75
CA GLN A 81 2.50 -9.32 -14.36
C GLN A 81 3.45 -8.62 -13.38
N CYS A 82 4.76 -8.86 -13.47
CA CYS A 82 5.76 -8.22 -12.62
C CYS A 82 5.70 -6.69 -12.72
N ARG A 83 5.52 -6.15 -13.93
CA ARG A 83 5.38 -4.70 -14.15
C ARG A 83 4.14 -4.12 -13.50
N ILE A 84 3.00 -4.80 -13.61
CA ILE A 84 1.76 -4.37 -12.95
C ILE A 84 1.92 -4.37 -11.43
N MET A 85 2.47 -5.45 -10.88
CA MET A 85 2.72 -5.54 -9.43
C MET A 85 3.67 -4.45 -8.95
N TYR A 86 4.77 -4.20 -9.68
CA TYR A 86 5.74 -3.17 -9.33
C TYR A 86 5.16 -1.76 -9.45
N TYR A 87 4.31 -1.49 -10.45
CA TYR A 87 3.58 -0.24 -10.57
C TYR A 87 2.73 0.04 -9.32
N TRP A 88 1.93 -0.93 -8.89
CA TRP A 88 1.06 -0.77 -7.72
C TRP A 88 1.85 -0.71 -6.41
N TYR A 89 2.95 -1.47 -6.29
CA TYR A 89 3.87 -1.32 -5.16
C TYR A 89 4.39 0.11 -5.03
N LYS A 90 4.83 0.75 -6.13
CA LYS A 90 5.28 2.14 -6.11
C LYS A 90 4.15 3.08 -5.65
N LYS A 91 2.94 2.92 -6.22
CA LYS A 91 1.77 3.70 -5.79
C LYS A 91 1.48 3.55 -4.30
N MET A 92 1.54 2.32 -3.77
CA MET A 92 1.33 2.04 -2.35
C MET A 92 2.44 2.63 -1.48
N LYS A 93 3.70 2.52 -1.91
CA LYS A 93 4.86 3.03 -1.19
C LYS A 93 4.86 4.55 -1.05
N ASP A 94 4.37 5.25 -2.07
CA ASP A 94 4.34 6.72 -2.08
C ASP A 94 3.18 7.31 -1.25
N MET A 95 2.29 6.48 -0.70
CA MET A 95 1.19 6.97 0.14
C MET A 95 1.68 7.43 1.53
N PRO A 96 1.09 8.50 2.10
CA PRO A 96 1.41 8.93 3.46
C PRO A 96 1.17 7.81 4.48
N GLY A 97 2.16 7.57 5.34
CA GLY A 97 2.09 6.50 6.35
C GLY A 97 2.24 5.09 5.78
N SER A 98 2.67 4.93 4.52
CA SER A 98 2.88 3.61 3.93
C SER A 98 3.93 2.80 4.71
N GLY A 99 3.56 1.57 5.07
CA GLY A 99 4.48 0.59 5.65
C GLY A 99 5.36 -0.10 4.60
N MET A 100 5.28 0.26 3.32
CA MET A 100 6.03 -0.41 2.27
C MET A 100 7.50 0.03 2.24
N GLY A 101 8.42 -0.92 2.30
CA GLY A 101 9.86 -0.71 2.31
C GLY A 101 10.48 -0.97 0.95
N GLY A 102 10.77 -2.24 0.68
CA GLY A 102 11.44 -2.71 -0.52
C GLY A 102 10.58 -3.65 -1.36
N PHE A 103 11.03 -3.88 -2.58
CA PHE A 103 10.43 -4.82 -3.52
C PHE A 103 11.57 -5.52 -4.26
N THR A 104 11.53 -6.84 -4.31
CA THR A 104 12.52 -7.66 -5.03
C THR A 104 11.81 -8.71 -5.85
N ARG A 105 12.16 -8.77 -7.13
CA ARG A 105 11.77 -9.84 -8.04
C ARG A 105 12.85 -10.93 -8.04
N VAL A 106 12.49 -12.14 -7.61
CA VAL A 106 13.35 -13.33 -7.64
C VAL A 106 13.13 -14.03 -8.98
N LEU A 107 14.13 -13.99 -9.86
CA LEU A 107 14.04 -14.51 -11.22
C LEU A 107 14.63 -15.92 -11.31
N HIS A 108 13.79 -16.91 -11.60
CA HIS A 108 14.14 -18.33 -11.65
C HIS A 108 14.50 -18.84 -13.06
N SER A 109 14.76 -17.96 -14.03
CA SER A 109 15.23 -18.35 -15.38
C SER A 109 16.72 -18.69 -15.43
N GLY A 110 17.47 -18.45 -14.35
CA GLY A 110 18.93 -18.60 -14.33
C GLY A 110 19.70 -17.59 -15.19
N SER A 111 19.02 -16.62 -15.80
CA SER A 111 19.65 -15.60 -16.64
C SER A 111 18.99 -14.23 -16.46
N PRO A 112 19.76 -13.13 -16.54
CA PRO A 112 19.21 -11.79 -16.40
C PRO A 112 18.28 -11.44 -17.57
N ASP A 113 17.31 -10.56 -17.32
CA ASP A 113 16.42 -10.04 -18.35
C ASP A 113 16.36 -8.51 -18.37
N ASN A 114 15.69 -7.97 -19.38
CA ASN A 114 15.51 -6.54 -19.57
C ASN A 114 14.67 -5.85 -18.48
N LEU A 115 13.92 -6.58 -17.65
CA LEU A 115 13.16 -6.00 -16.55
C LEU A 115 14.05 -5.63 -15.36
N MET A 116 15.29 -6.16 -15.29
CA MET A 116 16.21 -5.82 -14.20
C MET A 116 16.64 -4.35 -14.21
N GLU A 117 16.56 -3.69 -15.36
CA GLU A 117 16.79 -2.24 -15.50
C GLU A 117 15.67 -1.40 -14.84
N GLU A 118 14.47 -2.00 -14.70
CA GLU A 118 13.27 -1.32 -14.19
C GLU A 118 12.93 -1.74 -12.75
N ILE A 119 13.08 -3.02 -12.44
CA ILE A 119 12.60 -3.67 -11.21
C ILE A 119 13.80 -4.26 -10.48
N PRO A 120 14.04 -3.94 -9.19
CA PRO A 120 15.09 -4.57 -8.40
C PRO A 120 14.91 -6.09 -8.42
N SER A 121 15.89 -6.79 -8.98
CA SER A 121 15.78 -8.20 -9.29
C SER A 121 16.98 -8.97 -8.78
N PHE A 122 16.74 -10.19 -8.31
CA PHE A 122 17.76 -11.14 -7.92
C PHE A 122 17.61 -12.40 -8.79
N VAL A 123 18.65 -12.73 -9.55
CA VAL A 123 18.66 -13.94 -10.39
C VAL A 123 19.09 -15.11 -9.52
N VAL A 124 18.31 -16.18 -9.55
CA VAL A 124 18.62 -17.41 -8.83
C VAL A 124 18.83 -18.56 -9.79
N ASP A 125 19.64 -19.52 -9.36
CA ASP A 125 19.86 -20.75 -10.10
C ASP A 125 18.58 -21.59 -10.09
N PRO A 126 18.11 -22.06 -11.27
CA PRO A 126 16.96 -22.93 -11.35
C PRO A 126 17.30 -24.30 -10.75
N LEU A 127 16.29 -24.97 -10.20
CA LEU A 127 16.45 -26.35 -9.76
C LEU A 127 16.75 -27.26 -10.97
N PRO A 128 17.54 -28.33 -10.78
CA PRO A 128 17.73 -29.35 -11.80
C PRO A 128 16.40 -29.92 -12.27
N ALA A 129 16.28 -30.16 -13.58
CA ALA A 129 15.05 -30.69 -14.16
C ALA A 129 14.65 -32.02 -13.52
N GLY A 130 13.42 -32.10 -13.00
CA GLY A 130 12.88 -33.33 -12.42
C GLY A 130 13.12 -33.51 -10.93
N LEU A 131 13.83 -32.60 -10.26
CA LEU A 131 13.95 -32.60 -8.79
C LEU A 131 12.61 -32.23 -8.11
N ASP A 132 11.75 -31.51 -8.81
CA ASP A 132 10.42 -31.05 -8.40
C ASP A 132 9.31 -32.06 -8.67
N ARG A 133 9.62 -33.16 -9.37
CA ARG A 133 8.63 -34.18 -9.76
C ARG A 133 8.59 -35.29 -8.72
N GLU A 134 7.42 -35.50 -8.13
CA GLU A 134 7.11 -36.72 -7.38
C GLU A 134 7.41 -37.97 -8.25
N PRO A 135 7.92 -39.07 -7.66
CA PRO A 135 8.11 -40.32 -8.40
C PRO A 135 6.76 -40.74 -8.99
N ARG A 136 6.69 -40.92 -10.31
CA ARG A 136 5.52 -41.56 -10.93
C ARG A 136 5.47 -43.01 -10.45
N ALA A 137 4.45 -43.34 -9.67
CA ALA A 137 4.06 -44.71 -9.34
C ALA A 137 3.57 -45.47 -10.57
#